data_AF-A0A5C6FCH7-F1
#
_entry.id   AF-A0A5C6FCH7-F1
#
_cell.length_a   1.000
_cell.length_b   1.000
_cell.length_c   1.000
_cell.angle_alpha   90.00
_cell.angle_beta   90.00
_cell.angle_gamma   90.00
#
_symmetry.space_group_name_H-M   'P 1'
#
loop_
_entity.id
_entity.type
_entity.pdbx_description
1 polymer ?
#
loop_
_entity_poly.entity_id
_entity_poly.type
_entity_poly.pdbx_seq_one_letter_code
_entity_poly.pdbx_strand_id
1 'polypeptide(L)'
;MQPPNDVSQSSSAKKERNPSSQTPESSERAPWETALIQEIQQLLNDDSEIILDEIHERVDRVLFDHVLTECGGNISEASKRLGISRPTLRNRVRQLG
;
A
#
# COMPACT_ATOMS: atom_id res chain seq x y z
N MET A 1 2.18 66.14 3.58
CA MET A 1 2.04 66.32 2.11
C MET A 1 2.40 65.01 1.43
N GLN A 2 1.40 64.22 1.03
CA GLN A 2 1.41 63.37 -0.19
C GLN A 2 0.79 64.22 -1.32
N PRO A 3 0.94 63.95 -2.65
CA PRO A 3 0.91 62.64 -3.36
C PRO A 3 1.88 62.63 -4.61
N PRO A 4 1.73 61.87 -5.72
CA PRO A 4 0.79 60.78 -6.06
C PRO A 4 1.42 59.48 -6.63
N ASN A 5 0.53 58.50 -6.71
CA ASN A 5 0.63 57.17 -7.31
C ASN A 5 0.41 57.28 -8.84
N ASP A 6 1.17 56.55 -9.67
CA ASP A 6 0.76 56.23 -11.05
C ASP A 6 1.15 54.79 -11.42
N VAL A 7 0.21 54.15 -12.10
CA VAL A 7 0.09 52.74 -12.44
C VAL A 7 0.39 52.58 -13.92
N SER A 8 1.19 51.58 -14.28
CA SER A 8 1.20 50.93 -15.60
C SER A 8 1.80 49.53 -15.42
N GLN A 9 1.03 48.46 -15.17
CA GLN A 9 0.24 47.62 -16.08
C GLN A 9 0.99 46.97 -17.27
N SER A 10 0.91 45.63 -17.28
CA SER A 10 0.79 44.71 -18.44
C SER A 10 2.08 44.44 -19.26
N SER A 11 2.46 43.21 -19.66
CA SER A 11 1.68 42.02 -20.03
C SER A 11 2.57 40.75 -20.14
N SER A 12 1.95 39.61 -19.85
CA SER A 12 1.99 38.35 -20.60
C SER A 12 3.33 37.72 -21.02
N ALA A 13 3.67 36.61 -20.37
CA ALA A 13 4.24 35.46 -21.07
C ALA A 13 3.72 34.16 -20.46
N LYS A 14 2.88 33.48 -21.25
CA LYS A 14 2.46 32.08 -21.08
C LYS A 14 3.67 31.23 -20.65
N LYS A 15 3.57 30.52 -19.53
CA LYS A 15 4.41 29.35 -19.29
C LYS A 15 3.53 28.19 -18.84
N GLU A 16 3.04 27.52 -19.88
CA GLU A 16 2.82 26.08 -20.00
C GLU A 16 2.42 25.35 -18.71
N ARG A 17 1.15 24.92 -18.71
CA ARG A 17 0.71 23.70 -18.04
C ARG A 17 1.74 22.61 -18.31
N ASN A 18 2.42 22.15 -17.28
CA ASN A 18 3.26 20.97 -17.34
C ASN A 18 2.48 19.78 -16.75
N PRO A 19 1.77 18.97 -17.55
CA PRO A 19 1.47 17.60 -17.17
C PRO A 19 2.68 16.74 -17.55
N SER A 20 3.77 16.84 -16.78
CA SER A 20 4.75 15.76 -16.69
C SER A 20 4.24 14.84 -15.57
N SER A 21 3.44 13.81 -15.80
CA SER A 21 3.69 12.65 -16.68
C SER A 21 5.12 12.16 -16.54
N GLN A 22 5.49 11.83 -15.30
CA GLN A 22 6.63 10.95 -15.00
C GLN A 22 6.16 9.93 -13.97
N THR A 23 5.38 8.96 -14.44
CA THR A 23 5.37 7.65 -13.80
C THR A 23 6.74 7.04 -14.09
N PRO A 24 7.53 6.62 -13.10
CA PRO A 24 8.81 5.94 -13.34
C PRO A 24 8.53 4.54 -13.87
N GLU A 25 8.27 4.43 -15.17
CA GLU A 25 8.33 3.17 -15.90
C GLU A 25 9.81 2.89 -16.20
N SER A 26 10.46 2.01 -15.40
CA SER A 26 11.60 1.14 -15.77
C SER A 26 12.38 0.62 -14.54
N SER A 27 11.67 0.19 -13.50
CA SER A 27 12.19 -0.82 -12.58
C SER A 27 11.27 -2.01 -12.74
N GLU A 28 11.79 -3.14 -13.24
CA GLU A 28 10.99 -4.37 -13.33
C GLU A 28 10.39 -4.66 -11.95
N ARG A 29 9.06 -4.58 -11.85
CA ARG A 29 8.35 -4.86 -10.59
C ARG A 29 8.66 -6.27 -10.15
N ALA A 30 8.86 -6.48 -8.86
CA ALA A 30 9.10 -7.82 -8.34
C ALA A 30 7.87 -8.71 -8.63
N PRO A 31 8.03 -10.03 -8.87
CA PRO A 31 6.91 -10.92 -9.18
C PRO A 31 5.78 -10.88 -8.14
N TRP A 32 6.11 -10.69 -6.86
CA TRP A 32 5.12 -10.59 -5.79
C TRP A 32 4.29 -9.30 -5.88
N GLU A 33 4.88 -8.19 -6.32
CA GLU A 33 4.16 -6.92 -6.52
C GLU A 33 3.16 -7.06 -7.66
N THR A 34 3.57 -7.70 -8.76
CA THR A 34 2.68 -7.97 -9.89
C THR A 34 1.50 -8.85 -9.48
N ALA A 35 1.74 -9.92 -8.72
CA ALA A 35 0.67 -10.80 -8.22
C ALA A 35 -0.29 -10.04 -7.29
N LEU A 36 0.23 -9.19 -6.40
CA LEU A 36 -0.60 -8.36 -5.52
C LEU A 36 -1.44 -7.34 -6.30
N ILE A 37 -0.86 -6.70 -7.31
CA ILE A 37 -1.58 -5.76 -8.18
C ILE A 37 -2.73 -6.48 -8.91
N GLN A 38 -2.50 -7.69 -9.41
CA GLN A 38 -3.54 -8.49 -10.06
C GLN A 38 -4.70 -8.80 -9.10
N GLU A 39 -4.39 -9.13 -7.84
CA GLU A 39 -5.42 -9.38 -6.82
C GLU A 39 -6.23 -8.11 -6.51
N ILE A 40 -5.56 -6.97 -6.35
CA ILE A 40 -6.24 -5.69 -6.11
C ILE A 40 -7.15 -5.33 -7.31
N GLN A 41 -6.68 -5.56 -8.54
CA GLN A 41 -7.47 -5.34 -9.74
C GLN A 41 -8.71 -6.24 -9.78
N GLN A 42 -8.58 -7.51 -9.38
CA GLN A 42 -9.71 -8.42 -9.30
C GLN A 42 -10.76 -7.91 -8.30
N LEU A 43 -10.34 -7.50 -7.10
CA LEU A 43 -11.24 -6.96 -6.08
C LEU A 43 -11.93 -5.67 -6.50
N LEU A 44 -11.23 -4.80 -7.23
CA LEU A 44 -11.81 -3.59 -7.81
C LEU A 44 -12.85 -3.91 -8.88
N ASN A 45 -12.62 -4.94 -9.70
CA ASN A 45 -13.58 -5.38 -10.72
C ASN A 45 -14.81 -6.06 -10.11
N ASP A 46 -14.65 -6.66 -8.94
CA ASP A 46 -15.73 -7.29 -8.17
C ASP A 46 -16.49 -6.28 -7.28
N ASP A 47 -16.22 -4.97 -7.44
CA ASP A 47 -16.81 -3.85 -6.68
C ASP A 47 -16.69 -4.02 -5.14
N SER A 48 -15.60 -4.63 -4.65
CA SER A 48 -15.40 -4.78 -3.20
C SER A 48 -15.22 -3.41 -2.51
N GLU A 49 -15.98 -3.19 -1.44
CA GLU A 49 -15.90 -1.98 -0.61
C GLU A 49 -14.84 -2.07 0.50
N ILE A 50 -14.29 -3.27 0.74
CA ILE A 50 -13.42 -3.59 1.88
C ILE A 50 -12.07 -4.19 1.46
N ILE A 51 -11.55 -3.77 0.31
CA ILE A 51 -10.30 -4.27 -0.31
C ILE A 51 -9.12 -4.30 0.67
N LEU A 52 -9.00 -3.28 1.52
CA LEU A 52 -7.92 -3.21 2.53
C LEU A 52 -7.97 -4.45 3.44
N ASP A 53 -9.12 -4.73 4.03
CA ASP A 53 -9.29 -5.84 4.98
C ASP A 53 -9.13 -7.19 4.27
N GLU A 54 -9.67 -7.33 3.05
CA GLU A 54 -9.53 -8.55 2.26
C GLU A 54 -8.07 -8.87 1.90
N ILE A 55 -7.32 -7.89 1.43
CA ILE A 55 -5.90 -8.07 1.11
C ILE A 55 -5.11 -8.40 2.38
N HIS A 56 -5.35 -7.68 3.48
CA HIS A 56 -4.70 -7.98 4.76
C HIS A 56 -5.03 -9.39 5.25
N GLU A 57 -6.28 -9.83 5.16
CA GLU A 57 -6.67 -11.18 5.58
C GLU A 57 -5.98 -12.26 4.74
N ARG A 58 -5.94 -12.09 3.42
CA ARG A 58 -5.29 -13.03 2.50
C ARG A 58 -3.79 -13.10 2.74
N VAL A 59 -3.13 -11.95 2.88
CA VAL A 59 -1.69 -11.88 3.18
C VAL A 59 -1.40 -12.49 4.54
N ASP A 60 -2.17 -12.15 5.58
CA ASP A 60 -1.98 -12.67 6.93
C ASP A 60 -2.13 -14.18 6.97
N ARG A 61 -3.12 -14.74 6.27
CA ARG A 61 -3.32 -16.20 6.16
C ARG A 61 -2.08 -16.87 5.59
N VAL A 62 -1.61 -16.44 4.43
CA VAL A 62 -0.42 -17.03 3.79
C VAL A 62 0.81 -16.86 4.67
N LEU A 63 1.02 -15.66 5.24
CA LEU A 63 2.16 -15.36 6.08
C LEU A 63 2.19 -16.22 7.35
N PHE A 64 1.06 -16.33 8.05
CA PHE A 64 1.01 -17.01 9.34
C PHE A 64 1.06 -18.52 9.18
N ASP A 65 0.33 -19.06 8.19
CA ASP A 65 0.37 -20.50 7.90
C ASP A 65 1.78 -20.93 7.51
N HIS A 66 2.46 -20.16 6.64
CA HIS A 66 3.81 -20.50 6.20
C HIS A 66 4.82 -20.41 7.35
N VAL A 67 4.83 -19.32 8.13
CA VAL A 67 5.76 -19.18 9.24
C VAL A 67 5.50 -20.20 10.35
N LEU A 68 4.24 -20.54 10.64
CA LEU A 68 3.92 -21.59 11.61
C LEU A 68 4.40 -22.95 11.14
N THR A 69 4.25 -23.26 9.85
CA THR A 69 4.72 -24.51 9.25
C THR A 69 6.24 -24.62 9.37
N GLU A 70 6.97 -23.57 8.99
CA GLU A 70 8.44 -23.49 9.13
C GLU A 70 8.92 -23.59 10.59
N CYS A 71 8.08 -23.16 11.55
CA CYS A 71 8.35 -23.30 12.97
C CYS A 71 7.83 -24.62 13.58
N GLY A 72 7.32 -25.56 12.77
CA GLY A 72 6.76 -26.84 13.26
C GLY A 72 5.57 -26.65 14.23
N GLY A 73 4.77 -25.60 14.03
CA GLY A 73 3.65 -25.24 14.91
C GLY A 73 4.06 -24.54 16.22
N ASN A 74 5.34 -24.23 16.41
CA ASN A 74 5.79 -23.54 17.62
C ASN A 74 5.42 -22.05 17.61
N ILE A 75 4.28 -21.74 18.23
CA ILE A 75 3.75 -20.36 18.38
C ILE A 75 4.79 -19.39 18.97
N SER A 76 5.62 -19.83 19.91
CA SER A 76 6.61 -18.93 20.53
C SER A 76 7.73 -18.55 19.59
N GLU A 77 8.16 -19.48 18.74
CA GLU A 77 9.19 -19.23 17.74
C GLU A 77 8.62 -18.41 16.58
N ALA A 78 7.45 -18.81 16.07
CA ALA A 78 6.75 -18.07 15.02
C ALA A 78 6.47 -16.62 15.42
N SER A 79 6.01 -16.38 16.66
CA SER A 79 5.75 -15.00 17.12
C SER A 79 7.02 -14.15 17.17
N LYS A 80 8.17 -14.75 17.53
CA LYS A 80 9.46 -14.04 17.54
C LYS A 80 9.89 -13.68 16.12
N ARG A 81 9.74 -14.62 15.17
CA ARG A 81 10.10 -14.38 13.75
C ARG A 81 9.20 -13.35 13.09
N LEU A 82 7.91 -13.38 13.40
CA LEU A 82 6.93 -12.39 12.93
C LEU A 82 7.06 -11.02 13.64
N GLY A 83 7.83 -10.93 14.72
CA GLY A 83 7.99 -9.68 15.48
C GLY A 83 6.74 -9.25 16.25
N ILE A 84 5.80 -10.17 16.53
CA ILE A 84 4.55 -9.89 17.23
C ILE A 84 4.45 -10.65 18.55
N SER A 85 3.53 -10.22 19.41
CA SER A 85 3.29 -10.93 20.67
C SER A 85 2.63 -12.30 20.43
N ARG A 86 2.90 -13.28 21.30
CA ARG A 86 2.23 -14.59 21.25
C ARG A 86 0.70 -14.49 21.31
N PRO A 87 0.10 -13.63 22.18
CA PRO A 87 -1.35 -13.40 22.15
C PRO A 87 -1.84 -12.88 20.80
N THR A 88 -1.12 -11.95 20.17
CA THR A 88 -1.48 -11.41 18.84
C THR A 88 -1.52 -12.52 17.79
N LEU A 89 -0.44 -13.33 17.70
CA LEU A 89 -0.38 -14.45 16.75
C LEU A 89 -1.53 -15.43 16.99
N ARG A 90 -1.77 -15.82 18.25
CA ARG A 90 -2.84 -16.76 18.59
C ARG A 90 -4.23 -16.23 18.25
N ASN A 91 -4.48 -14.95 18.53
CA ASN A 91 -5.77 -14.33 18.22
C ASN A 91 -6.00 -14.29 16.71
N ARG A 92 -4.96 -13.95 15.93
CA ARG A 92 -5.09 -13.89 14.48
C ARG A 92 -5.26 -15.27 13.84
N VAL A 93 -4.52 -16.29 14.31
CA VAL A 93 -4.73 -17.68 13.87
C VAL A 93 -6.15 -18.16 14.16
N ARG A 94 -6.74 -17.77 15.30
CA ARG A 94 -8.14 -18.07 15.63
C ARG A 94 -9.18 -17.28 14.84
N GLN A 95 -8.80 -16.16 14.23
CA GLN A 95 -9.68 -15.37 13.36
C GLN A 95 -9.67 -15.90 11.92
N LEU A 96 -8.55 -16.48 11.49
CA LEU A 96 -8.34 -16.99 10.14
C LEU A 96 -8.73 -18.48 9.99
N GLY A 97 -8.88 -19.23 11.08
CA GLY A 97 -9.35 -20.63 11.10
C GLY A 97 -10.75 -20.74 11.70
#